data_AF-A0A1Y0BZC8-F1
#
_entry.id   AF-A0A1Y0BZC8-F1
#
_cell.length_a   1.000
_cell.length_b   1.000
_cell.length_c   1.000
_cell.angle_alpha   90.00
_cell.angle_beta   90.00
_cell.angle_gamma   90.00
#
_symmetry.space_group_name_H-M   'P 1'
#
loop_
_entity.id
_entity.type
_entity.pdbx_description
1 polymer ?
#
loop_
_entity_poly.entity_id
_entity_poly.type
_entity_poly.pdbx_seq_one_letter_code
_entity_poly.pdbx_strand_id
1 'polypeptide(L)'
;MHVVFLHGIGDGNRDYDWLDGLNRGLTQAGFDPVDRADVLAPRYADLLKTDGISAKLPAITYKAKDDALARREFERRQARVQRLLRREFGVRTYGFNLIPDPVWNAAPGAVVDYLSMYDLDQVRRYIGSDGLRAAIMLRIINALPDDGEVVLIGHSLGSVIAIDLLDHLPEQLHVRRFITIGSPAGIRALHEGSERLLKRFPYSRVDDWSNFLNVRDIVTGGRGLASTFPGAQDFMLTVRGHQADTYLGDPAVAGLVADALYPQAEPAAATGTDIAVRMSEAEASALLVQHFGEAVARHIRDSERADRYRATLQILRDDLAAQLAQQAAGGQLLAPELQELAAGRLPALPHRWELHEAIGELVVLALTNCVTPYEIDTGDAPIKALEDIAEALGFRRDVGKTVATAIKDVQAAVSGKSGVPWGRVLTAAAGVALIAAGPVGLAVAARPVRSARPQSPADWPHSVPAAWWAVWRW
;
A
#
# COMPACT_ATOMS: atom_id res chain seq x y z
N MET A 1 1.73 -17.43 -20.54
CA MET A 1 1.59 -15.98 -20.25
C MET A 1 2.64 -15.26 -21.08
N HIS A 2 2.27 -14.21 -21.80
CA HIS A 2 3.19 -13.48 -22.69
C HIS A 2 3.68 -12.17 -22.09
N VAL A 3 4.86 -11.71 -22.49
CA VAL A 3 5.34 -10.34 -22.21
C VAL A 3 5.09 -9.47 -23.44
N VAL A 4 4.32 -8.40 -23.27
CA VAL A 4 3.98 -7.47 -24.35
C VAL A 4 4.79 -6.19 -24.21
N PHE A 5 5.56 -5.82 -25.23
CA PHE A 5 6.31 -4.57 -25.30
C PHE A 5 5.64 -3.58 -26.26
N LEU A 6 5.22 -2.43 -25.73
CA LEU A 6 4.73 -1.31 -26.52
C LEU A 6 5.78 -0.20 -26.55
N HIS A 7 6.39 -0.05 -27.72
CA HIS A 7 7.53 0.83 -27.95
C HIS A 7 7.15 2.31 -28.03
N GLY A 8 8.09 3.17 -27.63
CA GLY A 8 8.02 4.61 -27.87
C GLY A 8 8.39 5.00 -29.29
N ILE A 9 8.91 6.22 -29.45
CA ILE A 9 9.45 6.72 -30.72
C ILE A 9 10.73 5.94 -31.06
N GLY A 10 10.87 5.47 -32.29
CA GLY A 10 12.01 4.66 -32.72
C GLY A 10 11.64 3.71 -33.85
N ASP A 11 12.40 2.62 -33.99
CA ASP A 11 12.17 1.56 -34.99
C ASP A 11 11.34 0.38 -34.46
N GLY A 12 10.89 0.48 -33.21
CA GLY A 12 10.02 -0.48 -32.56
C GLY A 12 10.71 -1.71 -31.97
N ASN A 13 11.90 -1.51 -31.38
CA ASN A 13 12.69 -2.57 -30.73
C ASN A 13 13.01 -3.70 -31.72
N ARG A 14 13.47 -3.34 -32.92
CA ARG A 14 13.67 -4.29 -34.03
C ARG A 14 14.65 -5.41 -33.69
N ASP A 15 15.65 -5.08 -32.88
CA ASP A 15 16.76 -5.97 -32.54
C ASP A 15 16.57 -6.66 -31.17
N TYR A 16 15.40 -6.47 -30.53
CA TYR A 16 15.04 -7.06 -29.24
C TYR A 16 15.91 -6.62 -28.05
N ASP A 17 16.59 -5.48 -28.15
CA ASP A 17 17.40 -4.88 -27.08
C ASP A 17 16.67 -4.76 -25.73
N TRP A 18 15.34 -4.59 -25.74
CA TRP A 18 14.52 -4.58 -24.53
C TRP A 18 14.46 -5.95 -23.85
N LEU A 19 14.29 -7.01 -24.63
CA LEU A 19 14.32 -8.39 -24.13
C LEU A 19 15.71 -8.70 -23.60
N ASP A 20 16.76 -8.26 -24.28
CA ASP A 20 18.13 -8.39 -23.80
C ASP A 20 18.32 -7.64 -22.47
N GLY A 21 17.78 -6.43 -22.35
CA GLY A 21 17.75 -5.67 -21.11
C GLY A 21 17.07 -6.43 -19.97
N LEU A 22 15.85 -6.88 -20.22
CA LEU A 22 15.08 -7.65 -19.26
C LEU A 22 15.79 -8.94 -18.84
N ASN A 23 16.28 -9.73 -19.81
CA ASN A 23 16.95 -11.01 -19.56
C ASN A 23 18.26 -10.84 -18.80
N ARG A 24 19.00 -9.73 -19.03
CA ARG A 24 20.15 -9.38 -18.18
C ARG A 24 19.73 -9.18 -16.73
N GLY A 25 18.66 -8.40 -16.49
CA GLY A 25 18.15 -8.16 -15.13
C GLY A 25 17.64 -9.44 -14.46
N LEU A 26 16.88 -10.27 -15.19
CA LEU A 26 16.36 -11.56 -14.70
C LEU A 26 17.50 -12.50 -14.30
N THR A 27 18.49 -12.66 -15.18
CA THR A 27 19.64 -13.54 -14.94
C THR A 27 20.46 -13.06 -13.74
N GLN A 28 20.66 -11.75 -13.59
CA GLN A 28 21.34 -11.18 -12.42
C GLN A 28 20.58 -11.43 -11.11
N ALA A 29 19.25 -11.48 -11.17
CA ALA A 29 18.38 -11.81 -10.05
C ALA A 29 18.20 -13.33 -9.83
N GLY A 30 18.85 -14.17 -10.65
CA GLY A 30 18.80 -15.63 -10.53
C GLY A 30 17.57 -16.31 -11.14
N PHE A 31 16.83 -15.61 -12.01
CA PHE A 31 15.70 -16.16 -12.75
C PHE A 31 16.09 -16.57 -14.17
N ASP A 32 15.33 -17.50 -14.74
CA ASP A 32 15.49 -17.90 -16.13
C ASP A 32 15.16 -16.72 -17.08
N PRO A 33 15.89 -16.57 -18.20
CA PRO A 33 15.57 -15.59 -19.21
C PRO A 33 14.26 -15.95 -19.92
N VAL A 34 13.53 -14.93 -20.38
CA VAL A 34 12.32 -15.09 -21.18
C VAL A 34 12.69 -15.47 -22.60
N ASP A 35 12.04 -16.52 -23.14
CA ASP A 35 12.17 -16.90 -24.54
C ASP A 35 11.53 -15.83 -25.44
N ARG A 36 12.18 -15.54 -26.57
CA ARG A 36 11.64 -14.65 -27.59
C ARG A 36 10.26 -15.10 -28.10
N ALA A 37 9.97 -16.40 -28.10
CA ALA A 37 8.67 -16.94 -28.48
C ALA A 37 7.53 -16.47 -27.55
N ASP A 38 7.85 -16.12 -26.30
CA ASP A 38 6.89 -15.66 -25.31
C ASP A 38 6.72 -14.12 -25.30
N VAL A 39 7.40 -13.42 -26.21
CA VAL A 39 7.40 -11.94 -26.30
C VAL A 39 6.62 -11.45 -27.51
N LEU A 40 5.66 -10.56 -27.26
CA LEU A 40 4.88 -9.87 -28.28
C LEU A 40 5.32 -8.40 -28.36
N ALA A 41 5.92 -8.00 -29.47
CA ALA A 41 6.39 -6.63 -29.70
C ALA A 41 5.80 -6.07 -31.02
N PRO A 42 4.50 -5.71 -31.04
CA PRO A 42 3.87 -5.17 -32.24
C PRO A 42 4.52 -3.84 -32.65
N ARG A 43 4.82 -3.72 -33.95
CA ARG A 43 5.51 -2.56 -34.52
C ARG A 43 4.55 -1.62 -35.22
N TYR A 44 4.54 -0.37 -34.78
CA TYR A 44 3.66 0.68 -35.31
C TYR A 44 4.40 2.00 -35.61
N ALA A 45 5.74 1.99 -35.59
CA ALA A 45 6.57 3.15 -35.86
C ALA A 45 6.36 3.79 -37.25
N ASP A 46 6.04 2.97 -38.26
CA ASP A 46 5.69 3.42 -39.62
C ASP A 46 4.40 4.27 -39.63
N LEU A 47 3.41 3.93 -38.81
CA LEU A 47 2.15 4.67 -38.74
C LEU A 47 2.35 6.07 -38.13
N LEU A 48 3.24 6.21 -37.14
CA LEU A 48 3.53 7.51 -36.50
C LEU A 48 4.06 8.56 -37.49
N LYS A 49 4.69 8.11 -38.58
CA LYS A 49 5.28 8.95 -39.64
C LYS A 49 4.39 9.12 -40.87
N THR A 50 3.22 8.50 -40.88
CA THR A 50 2.32 8.49 -42.05
C THR A 50 1.18 9.47 -41.85
N ASP A 51 0.95 10.34 -42.82
CA ASP A 51 -0.18 11.30 -42.83
C ASP A 51 -1.41 10.69 -43.53
N GLY A 52 -2.59 11.27 -43.27
CA GLY A 52 -3.83 10.91 -43.98
C GLY A 52 -4.41 9.54 -43.62
N ILE A 53 -3.93 8.88 -42.56
CA ILE A 53 -4.48 7.61 -42.10
C ILE A 53 -5.93 7.79 -41.64
N SER A 54 -6.82 6.95 -42.15
CA SER A 54 -8.19 6.81 -41.68
C SER A 54 -8.43 5.39 -41.22
N ALA A 55 -8.87 5.23 -39.97
CA ALA A 55 -9.28 3.96 -39.40
C ALA A 55 -10.36 4.20 -38.34
N LYS A 56 -11.15 3.17 -38.06
CA LYS A 56 -12.18 3.21 -37.00
C LYS A 56 -11.60 2.65 -35.71
N LEU A 57 -11.85 3.33 -34.59
CA LEU A 57 -11.41 2.85 -33.28
C LEU A 57 -11.97 1.45 -32.98
N PRO A 58 -11.17 0.59 -32.32
CA PRO A 58 -11.67 -0.67 -31.79
C PRO A 58 -12.81 -0.40 -30.79
N ALA A 59 -13.70 -1.38 -30.63
CA ALA A 59 -14.79 -1.25 -29.66
C ALA A 59 -14.24 -1.16 -28.23
N ILE A 60 -14.94 -0.43 -27.36
CA ILE A 60 -14.69 -0.51 -25.91
C ILE A 60 -15.27 -1.83 -25.44
N THR A 61 -14.40 -2.69 -24.92
CA THR A 61 -14.75 -4.04 -24.46
C THR A 61 -14.96 -4.07 -22.96
N TYR A 62 -14.43 -3.09 -22.20
CA TYR A 62 -14.65 -2.99 -20.76
C TYR A 62 -15.98 -2.29 -20.44
N LYS A 63 -16.92 -2.99 -19.80
CA LYS A 63 -18.30 -2.50 -19.54
C LYS A 63 -18.78 -2.73 -18.11
N ALA A 64 -17.88 -2.71 -17.14
CA ALA A 64 -18.25 -3.06 -15.78
C ALA A 64 -19.14 -2.00 -15.11
N LYS A 65 -20.19 -2.45 -14.41
CA LYS A 65 -21.15 -1.57 -13.71
C LYS A 65 -20.79 -1.38 -12.23
N ASP A 66 -20.27 -2.41 -11.57
CA ASP A 66 -19.80 -2.39 -10.19
C ASP A 66 -18.40 -3.03 -10.10
N ASP A 67 -17.41 -2.22 -9.72
CA ASP A 67 -16.00 -2.62 -9.61
C ASP A 67 -15.50 -2.59 -8.16
N ALA A 68 -16.38 -2.46 -7.16
CA ALA A 68 -15.93 -2.23 -5.78
C ALA A 68 -15.03 -3.37 -5.26
N LEU A 69 -15.39 -4.63 -5.55
CA LEU A 69 -14.57 -5.79 -5.18
C LEU A 69 -13.26 -5.83 -5.98
N ALA A 70 -13.33 -5.70 -7.31
CA ALA A 70 -12.18 -5.73 -8.18
C ALA A 70 -11.16 -4.62 -7.83
N ARG A 71 -11.66 -3.44 -7.47
CA ARG A 71 -10.84 -2.32 -7.00
C ARG A 71 -10.15 -2.64 -5.67
N ARG A 72 -10.82 -3.28 -4.71
CA ARG A 72 -10.19 -3.71 -3.45
C ARG A 72 -9.09 -4.74 -3.69
N GLU A 73 -9.32 -5.69 -4.59
CA GLU A 73 -8.31 -6.68 -4.95
C GLU A 73 -7.11 -6.03 -5.65
N PHE A 74 -7.36 -5.10 -6.57
CA PHE A 74 -6.33 -4.28 -7.20
C PHE A 74 -5.50 -3.52 -6.17
N GLU A 75 -6.15 -2.82 -5.23
CA GLU A 75 -5.47 -2.08 -4.16
C GLU A 75 -4.61 -3.02 -3.28
N ARG A 76 -5.08 -4.25 -3.00
CA ARG A 76 -4.32 -5.28 -2.30
C ARG A 76 -3.08 -5.74 -3.09
N ARG A 77 -3.22 -5.96 -4.40
CA ARG A 77 -2.11 -6.36 -5.30
C ARG A 77 -1.09 -5.22 -5.45
N GLN A 78 -1.53 -3.99 -5.64
CA GLN A 78 -0.68 -2.78 -5.64
C GLN A 78 0.14 -2.67 -4.34
N ALA A 79 -0.50 -2.85 -3.17
CA ALA A 79 0.20 -2.80 -1.91
C ALA A 79 1.25 -3.93 -1.77
N ARG A 80 0.99 -5.12 -2.33
CA ARG A 80 1.97 -6.22 -2.39
C ARG A 80 3.17 -5.84 -3.27
N VAL A 81 2.92 -5.28 -4.45
CA VAL A 81 3.98 -4.82 -5.37
C VAL A 81 4.83 -3.73 -4.74
N GLN A 82 4.20 -2.75 -4.07
CA GLN A 82 4.92 -1.71 -3.34
C GLN A 82 5.86 -2.30 -2.28
N ARG A 83 5.39 -3.29 -1.51
CA ARG A 83 6.20 -3.96 -0.49
C ARG A 83 7.36 -4.74 -1.11
N LEU A 84 7.11 -5.47 -2.20
CA LEU A 84 8.14 -6.20 -2.94
C LEU A 84 9.25 -5.25 -3.39
N LEU A 85 8.88 -4.18 -4.12
CA LEU A 85 9.82 -3.23 -4.69
C LEU A 85 10.62 -2.46 -3.64
N ARG A 86 9.98 -2.10 -2.52
CA ARG A 86 10.65 -1.42 -1.40
C ARG A 86 11.59 -2.36 -0.63
N ARG A 87 11.16 -3.60 -0.37
CA ARG A 87 11.90 -4.57 0.47
C ARG A 87 13.11 -5.15 -0.25
N GLU A 88 12.92 -5.61 -1.49
CA GLU A 88 13.94 -6.37 -2.21
C GLU A 88 14.88 -5.46 -3.00
N PHE A 89 14.37 -4.33 -3.49
CA PHE A 89 15.12 -3.46 -4.40
C PHE A 89 15.36 -2.06 -3.84
N GLY A 90 14.85 -1.75 -2.64
CA GLY A 90 15.04 -0.45 -1.99
C GLY A 90 14.43 0.72 -2.77
N VAL A 91 13.52 0.43 -3.71
CA VAL A 91 12.94 1.44 -4.59
C VAL A 91 11.99 2.32 -3.80
N ARG A 92 12.17 3.63 -3.92
CA ARG A 92 11.34 4.62 -3.23
C ARG A 92 10.05 4.81 -4.01
N THR A 93 8.91 4.69 -3.33
CA THR A 93 7.65 5.20 -3.84
C THR A 93 7.64 6.71 -3.81
N TYR A 94 7.10 7.30 -4.86
CA TYR A 94 7.08 8.73 -5.03
C TYR A 94 5.79 9.36 -4.49
N GLY A 95 5.90 10.46 -3.73
CA GLY A 95 4.79 11.30 -3.30
C GLY A 95 4.81 12.62 -4.10
N PHE A 96 3.63 13.13 -4.43
CA PHE A 96 3.34 14.24 -5.35
C PHE A 96 4.43 15.34 -5.51
N ASN A 97 4.71 15.68 -6.78
CA ASN A 97 5.33 16.91 -7.31
C ASN A 97 6.77 17.28 -6.84
N LEU A 98 7.78 16.93 -7.65
CA LEU A 98 9.18 17.39 -7.48
C LEU A 98 9.29 18.83 -8.00
N ILE A 99 8.33 19.24 -8.82
CA ILE A 99 8.19 20.59 -9.36
C ILE A 99 6.73 21.03 -9.17
N PRO A 100 6.46 22.03 -8.31
CA PRO A 100 5.11 22.60 -8.14
C PRO A 100 4.52 23.03 -9.49
N ASP A 101 3.21 22.81 -9.70
CA ASP A 101 2.51 23.17 -10.94
C ASP A 101 2.74 24.62 -11.41
N PRO A 102 2.81 25.64 -10.55
CA PRO A 102 3.12 27.01 -10.98
C PRO A 102 4.55 27.15 -11.52
N VAL A 103 5.51 26.37 -11.01
CA VAL A 103 6.92 26.41 -11.44
C VAL A 103 7.09 25.75 -12.80
N TRP A 104 6.32 24.68 -13.08
CA TRP A 104 6.36 23.99 -14.37
C TRP A 104 5.59 24.74 -15.46
N ASN A 105 4.41 25.26 -15.14
CA ASN A 105 3.61 26.04 -16.08
C ASN A 105 4.23 27.41 -16.42
N ALA A 106 5.20 27.87 -15.62
CA ALA A 106 5.98 29.09 -15.84
C ALA A 106 7.42 28.81 -16.30
N ALA A 107 7.75 27.56 -16.68
CA ALA A 107 9.09 27.19 -17.09
C ALA A 107 9.55 28.02 -18.31
N PRO A 108 10.78 28.58 -18.32
CA PRO A 108 11.26 29.43 -19.41
C PRO A 108 11.19 28.72 -20.76
N GLY A 109 11.07 29.46 -21.86
CA GLY A 109 10.99 28.94 -23.24
C GLY A 109 12.05 27.89 -23.59
N ALA A 110 13.23 27.93 -22.96
CA ALA A 110 14.27 26.91 -23.11
C ALA A 110 13.86 25.49 -22.65
N VAL A 111 12.99 25.33 -21.63
CA VAL A 111 12.49 24.01 -21.19
C VAL A 111 11.46 23.46 -22.17
N VAL A 112 10.65 24.34 -22.76
CA VAL A 112 9.68 24.01 -23.81
C VAL A 112 10.40 23.63 -25.12
N ASP A 113 11.48 24.33 -25.46
CA ASP A 113 12.37 24.02 -26.59
C ASP A 113 13.19 22.73 -26.36
N TYR A 114 13.49 22.35 -25.11
CA TYR A 114 14.12 21.07 -24.77
C TYR A 114 13.15 19.89 -24.75
N LEU A 115 11.85 20.13 -24.58
CA LEU A 115 10.81 19.09 -24.70
C LEU A 115 10.40 18.86 -26.16
N SER A 116 10.49 19.90 -27.01
CA SER A 116 10.30 19.76 -28.46
C SER A 116 11.42 18.98 -29.13
N MET A 117 12.63 18.92 -28.56
CA MET A 117 13.74 18.09 -29.08
C MET A 117 13.56 16.57 -28.86
N TYR A 118 12.62 16.15 -28.00
CA TYR A 118 12.28 14.75 -27.73
C TYR A 118 10.96 14.32 -28.43
N ASP A 119 10.63 14.96 -29.56
CA ASP A 119 9.52 14.62 -30.47
C ASP A 119 8.15 14.42 -29.79
N LEU A 120 7.77 15.34 -28.89
CA LEU A 120 6.38 15.48 -28.44
C LEU A 120 5.38 15.59 -29.61
N ASP A 121 5.84 15.91 -30.82
CA ASP A 121 5.02 15.94 -32.02
C ASP A 121 4.44 14.56 -32.37
N GLN A 122 5.15 13.45 -32.17
CA GLN A 122 4.58 12.12 -32.40
C GLN A 122 3.55 11.75 -31.34
N VAL A 123 3.77 12.18 -30.09
CA VAL A 123 2.79 12.04 -29.00
C VAL A 123 1.53 12.86 -29.31
N ARG A 124 1.70 14.12 -29.72
CA ARG A 124 0.62 15.00 -30.17
C ARG A 124 -0.10 14.45 -31.39
N ARG A 125 0.61 13.85 -32.35
CA ARG A 125 0.02 13.18 -33.52
C ARG A 125 -0.84 12.01 -33.10
N TYR A 126 -0.36 11.16 -32.19
CA TYR A 126 -1.17 10.06 -31.65
C TYR A 126 -2.45 10.56 -30.98
N ILE A 127 -2.34 11.57 -30.12
CA ILE A 127 -3.49 12.10 -29.36
C ILE A 127 -4.46 12.89 -30.25
N GLY A 128 -3.92 13.63 -31.22
CA GLY A 128 -4.66 14.57 -32.06
C GLY A 128 -5.26 13.98 -33.35
N SER A 129 -4.80 12.82 -33.82
CA SER A 129 -5.28 12.19 -35.05
C SER A 129 -6.04 10.89 -34.79
N ASP A 130 -7.38 10.95 -34.86
CA ASP A 130 -8.27 9.83 -34.56
C ASP A 130 -8.03 8.61 -35.47
N GLY A 131 -7.77 8.86 -36.76
CA GLY A 131 -7.50 7.79 -37.73
C GLY A 131 -6.16 7.10 -37.47
N LEU A 132 -5.11 7.86 -37.14
CA LEU A 132 -3.80 7.32 -36.80
C LEU A 132 -3.84 6.54 -35.47
N ARG A 133 -4.48 7.12 -34.44
CA ARG A 133 -4.74 6.45 -33.16
C ARG A 133 -5.43 5.10 -33.36
N ALA A 134 -6.53 5.10 -34.11
CA ALA A 134 -7.30 3.89 -34.41
C ALA A 134 -6.48 2.82 -35.15
N ALA A 135 -5.69 3.22 -36.15
CA ALA A 135 -4.85 2.29 -36.91
C ALA A 135 -3.77 1.63 -36.03
N ILE A 136 -3.15 2.41 -35.15
CA ILE A 136 -2.16 1.91 -34.19
C ILE A 136 -2.81 0.93 -33.22
N MET A 137 -3.95 1.29 -32.62
CA MET A 137 -4.65 0.42 -31.68
C MET A 137 -5.10 -0.90 -32.33
N LEU A 138 -5.67 -0.85 -33.54
CA LEU A 138 -6.06 -2.04 -34.29
C LEU A 138 -4.87 -2.94 -34.59
N ARG A 139 -3.73 -2.36 -34.99
CA ARG A 139 -2.53 -3.14 -35.26
C ARG A 139 -2.01 -3.86 -34.02
N ILE A 140 -2.06 -3.20 -32.87
CA ILE A 140 -1.63 -3.80 -31.60
C ILE A 140 -2.60 -4.90 -31.19
N ILE A 141 -3.91 -4.64 -31.17
CA ILE A 141 -4.93 -5.63 -30.79
C ILE A 141 -4.84 -6.88 -31.66
N ASN A 142 -4.67 -6.73 -32.98
CA ASN A 142 -4.55 -7.87 -33.90
C ASN A 142 -3.27 -8.71 -33.70
N ALA A 143 -2.30 -8.20 -32.95
CA ALA A 143 -1.07 -8.91 -32.62
C ALA A 143 -1.10 -9.52 -31.21
N LEU A 144 -2.11 -9.19 -30.39
CA LEU A 144 -2.33 -9.77 -29.07
C LEU A 144 -3.16 -11.06 -29.18
N PRO A 145 -3.04 -12.00 -28.24
CA PRO A 145 -3.93 -13.14 -28.15
C PRO A 145 -5.34 -12.70 -27.75
N ASP A 146 -6.36 -13.44 -28.21
CA ASP A 146 -7.76 -13.18 -27.89
C ASP A 146 -8.13 -13.50 -26.42
N ASP A 147 -7.34 -14.37 -25.78
CA ASP A 147 -7.49 -14.81 -24.39
C ASP A 147 -6.15 -15.03 -23.68
N GLY A 148 -6.21 -15.21 -22.36
CA GLY A 148 -5.06 -15.58 -21.52
C GLY A 148 -4.52 -14.42 -20.69
N GLU A 149 -3.29 -14.57 -20.21
CA GLU A 149 -2.63 -13.59 -19.33
C GLU A 149 -1.41 -12.95 -20.01
N VAL A 150 -1.23 -11.65 -19.78
CA VAL A 150 -0.07 -10.89 -20.25
C VAL A 150 0.54 -9.99 -19.17
N VAL A 151 1.86 -9.79 -19.27
CA VAL A 151 2.56 -8.66 -18.67
C VAL A 151 2.66 -7.57 -19.72
N LEU A 152 2.00 -6.44 -19.53
CA LEU A 152 1.97 -5.33 -20.49
C LEU A 152 2.97 -4.25 -20.07
N ILE A 153 3.96 -3.95 -20.92
CA ILE A 153 4.99 -2.94 -20.64
C ILE A 153 4.99 -1.86 -21.73
N GLY A 154 4.72 -0.62 -21.34
CA GLY A 154 4.76 0.55 -22.23
C GLY A 154 5.90 1.50 -21.88
N HIS A 155 6.69 1.90 -22.87
CA HIS A 155 7.77 2.90 -22.70
C HIS A 155 7.48 4.18 -23.46
N SER A 156 7.76 5.33 -22.84
CA SER A 156 7.64 6.64 -23.51
C SER A 156 6.26 6.80 -24.19
N LEU A 157 6.17 7.12 -25.49
CA LEU A 157 4.87 7.13 -26.20
C LEU A 157 4.09 5.80 -26.08
N GLY A 158 4.77 4.67 -26.02
CA GLY A 158 4.14 3.35 -25.84
C GLY A 158 3.37 3.22 -24.53
N SER A 159 3.73 3.97 -23.47
CA SER A 159 2.93 3.98 -22.22
C SER A 159 1.58 4.68 -22.43
N VAL A 160 1.55 5.77 -23.21
CA VAL A 160 0.32 6.49 -23.55
C VAL A 160 -0.61 5.57 -24.34
N ILE A 161 -0.06 4.87 -25.34
CA ILE A 161 -0.79 3.89 -26.14
C ILE A 161 -1.28 2.72 -25.28
N ALA A 162 -0.45 2.22 -24.34
CA ALA A 162 -0.82 1.14 -23.44
C ALA A 162 -1.99 1.49 -22.53
N ILE A 163 -1.95 2.68 -21.90
CA ILE A 163 -3.04 3.21 -21.06
C ILE A 163 -4.34 3.28 -21.87
N ASP A 164 -4.23 3.75 -23.11
CA ASP A 164 -5.34 3.93 -24.03
C ASP A 164 -5.94 2.60 -24.52
N LEU A 165 -5.12 1.55 -24.64
CA LEU A 165 -5.55 0.22 -25.06
C LEU A 165 -6.36 -0.52 -24.00
N LEU A 166 -6.22 -0.22 -22.71
CA LEU A 166 -6.84 -0.99 -21.62
C LEU A 166 -8.36 -1.15 -21.75
N ASP A 167 -9.06 -0.12 -22.26
CA ASP A 167 -10.51 -0.14 -22.50
C ASP A 167 -10.92 -1.01 -23.72
N HIS A 168 -9.96 -1.36 -24.57
CA HIS A 168 -10.16 -1.97 -25.88
C HIS A 168 -9.55 -3.36 -26.02
N LEU A 169 -8.86 -3.87 -24.99
CA LEU A 169 -8.28 -5.21 -25.01
C LEU A 169 -9.35 -6.29 -25.26
N PRO A 170 -9.00 -7.43 -25.89
CA PRO A 170 -9.91 -8.57 -26.02
C PRO A 170 -10.57 -8.93 -24.69
N GLU A 171 -11.85 -9.31 -24.70
CA GLU A 171 -12.65 -9.46 -23.47
C GLU A 171 -12.09 -10.52 -22.50
N GLN A 172 -11.41 -11.54 -23.02
CA GLN A 172 -10.85 -12.66 -22.27
C GLN A 172 -9.35 -12.51 -21.99
N LEU A 173 -8.74 -11.38 -22.39
CA LEU A 173 -7.34 -11.08 -22.13
C LEU A 173 -7.19 -10.36 -20.78
N HIS A 174 -6.41 -10.93 -19.88
CA HIS A 174 -6.13 -10.40 -18.56
C HIS A 174 -4.72 -9.82 -18.48
N VAL A 175 -4.59 -8.60 -17.99
CA VAL A 175 -3.31 -7.93 -17.75
C VAL A 175 -2.90 -8.20 -16.32
N ARG A 176 -2.17 -9.30 -16.12
CA ARG A 176 -1.68 -9.70 -14.80
C ARG A 176 -0.71 -8.68 -14.20
N ARG A 177 -0.06 -7.87 -15.04
CA ARG A 177 0.80 -6.78 -14.60
C ARG A 177 0.91 -5.71 -15.65
N PHE A 178 0.65 -4.47 -15.27
CA PHE A 178 0.83 -3.32 -16.14
C PHE A 178 2.03 -2.48 -15.68
N ILE A 179 3.02 -2.30 -16.54
CA ILE A 179 4.24 -1.55 -16.25
C ILE A 179 4.39 -0.40 -17.24
N THR A 180 4.61 0.81 -16.74
CA THR A 180 4.99 1.95 -17.57
C THR A 180 6.38 2.44 -17.19
N ILE A 181 7.21 2.74 -18.19
CA ILE A 181 8.59 3.18 -17.97
C ILE A 181 8.87 4.47 -18.77
N GLY A 182 9.45 5.48 -18.14
CA GLY A 182 9.75 6.76 -18.82
C GLY A 182 8.50 7.44 -19.42
N SER A 183 7.34 7.31 -18.78
CA SER A 183 6.06 7.74 -19.36
C SER A 183 5.90 9.28 -19.38
N PRO A 184 5.55 9.90 -20.52
CA PRO A 184 5.17 11.31 -20.58
C PRO A 184 3.69 11.54 -20.22
N ALA A 185 2.90 10.49 -19.95
CA ALA A 185 1.45 10.58 -19.79
C ALA A 185 0.99 11.44 -18.61
N GLY A 186 1.86 11.85 -17.68
CA GLY A 186 1.54 12.78 -16.59
C GLY A 186 1.59 14.26 -17.00
N ILE A 187 2.01 14.58 -18.23
CA ILE A 187 2.13 15.97 -18.70
C ILE A 187 0.74 16.51 -19.07
N ARG A 188 0.27 17.53 -18.33
CA ARG A 188 -1.05 18.16 -18.50
C ARG A 188 -1.36 18.61 -19.95
N ALA A 189 -0.36 19.10 -20.68
CA ALA A 189 -0.50 19.51 -22.08
C ALA A 189 -0.92 18.36 -23.04
N LEU A 190 -0.75 17.10 -22.62
CA LEU A 190 -1.23 15.93 -23.36
C LEU A 190 -2.72 15.61 -23.08
N HIS A 191 -3.28 16.21 -22.02
CA HIS A 191 -4.68 16.03 -21.59
C HIS A 191 -5.57 17.21 -21.99
N GLU A 192 -5.00 18.39 -22.29
CA GLU A 192 -5.77 19.57 -22.69
C GLU A 192 -6.55 19.31 -23.99
N GLY A 193 -7.88 19.30 -23.88
CA GLY A 193 -8.80 18.99 -24.99
C GLY A 193 -9.04 17.50 -25.23
N SER A 194 -8.44 16.61 -24.44
CA SER A 194 -8.49 15.16 -24.61
C SER A 194 -9.16 14.48 -23.42
N GLU A 195 -10.49 14.33 -23.50
CA GLU A 195 -11.28 13.38 -22.69
C GLU A 195 -10.95 11.90 -23.03
N ARG A 196 -9.78 11.61 -23.61
CA ARG A 196 -9.55 10.39 -24.40
C ARG A 196 -8.64 9.36 -23.73
N LEU A 197 -7.89 9.77 -22.71
CA LEU A 197 -7.08 8.83 -21.92
C LEU A 197 -7.93 8.27 -20.77
N LEU A 198 -7.90 6.95 -20.63
CA LEU A 198 -8.56 6.10 -19.63
C LEU A 198 -9.49 6.83 -18.64
N LYS A 199 -10.78 6.95 -18.98
CA LYS A 199 -11.77 7.60 -18.10
C LYS A 199 -12.06 6.80 -16.84
N ARG A 200 -11.96 5.48 -16.93
CA ARG A 200 -12.23 4.53 -15.85
C ARG A 200 -11.21 3.41 -15.93
N PHE A 201 -10.49 3.17 -14.85
CA PHE A 201 -9.50 2.10 -14.81
C PHE A 201 -10.19 0.72 -14.73
N PRO A 202 -9.80 -0.27 -15.57
CA PRO A 202 -10.46 -1.57 -15.61
C PRO A 202 -9.93 -2.53 -14.53
N TYR A 203 -10.32 -2.26 -13.28
CA TYR A 203 -9.83 -2.98 -12.08
C TYR A 203 -10.03 -4.51 -12.11
N SER A 204 -10.97 -5.03 -12.89
CA SER A 204 -11.19 -6.48 -13.02
C SER A 204 -10.37 -7.14 -14.12
N ARG A 205 -9.66 -6.36 -14.96
CA ARG A 205 -8.79 -6.87 -16.05
C ARG A 205 -7.31 -6.58 -15.84
N VAL A 206 -6.99 -5.67 -14.94
CA VAL A 206 -5.62 -5.29 -14.64
C VAL A 206 -5.39 -5.52 -13.16
N ASP A 207 -4.42 -6.36 -12.83
CA ASP A 207 -4.16 -6.76 -11.44
C ASP A 207 -3.37 -5.72 -10.66
N ASP A 208 -2.39 -5.08 -11.29
CA ASP A 208 -1.55 -4.03 -10.70
C ASP A 208 -1.00 -3.10 -11.79
N TRP A 209 -0.66 -1.85 -11.42
CA TRP A 209 -0.01 -0.86 -12.31
C TRP A 209 1.15 -0.15 -11.62
N SER A 210 2.37 -0.48 -12.08
CA SER A 210 3.61 0.14 -11.65
C SER A 210 4.19 1.08 -12.71
N ASN A 211 4.39 2.35 -12.36
CA ASN A 211 5.08 3.31 -13.19
C ASN A 211 6.50 3.55 -12.66
N PHE A 212 7.52 3.20 -13.44
CA PHE A 212 8.90 3.52 -13.11
C PHE A 212 9.36 4.79 -13.83
N LEU A 213 9.82 5.75 -13.03
CA LEU A 213 10.39 7.00 -13.50
C LEU A 213 11.84 7.12 -13.04
N ASN A 214 12.71 7.60 -13.91
CA ASN A 214 14.07 7.95 -13.55
C ASN A 214 14.13 9.42 -13.16
N VAL A 215 14.72 9.73 -12.00
CA VAL A 215 14.85 11.11 -11.49
C VAL A 215 15.63 12.01 -12.45
N ARG A 216 16.51 11.42 -13.28
CA ARG A 216 17.31 12.14 -14.28
C ARG A 216 16.69 12.15 -15.67
N ASP A 217 15.50 11.56 -15.82
CA ASP A 217 14.82 11.45 -17.11
C ASP A 217 13.87 12.62 -17.31
N ILE A 218 14.33 13.52 -18.17
CA ILE A 218 13.70 14.79 -18.50
C ILE A 218 12.35 14.58 -19.20
N VAL A 219 12.17 13.44 -19.89
CA VAL A 219 10.95 13.12 -20.65
C VAL A 219 9.74 12.91 -19.72
N THR A 220 9.99 12.42 -18.51
CA THR A 220 8.93 12.28 -17.48
C THR A 220 8.50 13.63 -16.90
N GLY A 221 9.23 14.72 -17.18
CA GLY A 221 9.04 16.03 -16.55
C GLY A 221 9.26 16.01 -15.03
N GLY A 222 9.92 14.98 -14.50
CA GLY A 222 10.07 14.76 -13.06
C GLY A 222 8.75 14.43 -12.35
N ARG A 223 7.74 13.97 -13.09
CA ARG A 223 6.39 13.71 -12.57
C ARG A 223 6.01 12.25 -12.76
N GLY A 224 5.44 11.68 -11.72
CA GLY A 224 4.79 10.38 -11.77
C GLY A 224 3.40 10.43 -12.40
N LEU A 225 2.81 9.27 -12.65
CA LEU A 225 1.49 9.12 -13.25
C LEU A 225 0.37 9.11 -12.20
N ALA A 226 0.65 8.80 -10.93
CA ALA A 226 -0.36 8.60 -9.89
C ALA A 226 -1.22 9.83 -9.61
N SER A 227 -0.72 11.03 -9.93
CA SER A 227 -1.49 12.28 -9.80
C SER A 227 -2.56 12.47 -10.87
N THR A 228 -2.39 11.79 -12.02
CA THR A 228 -3.28 11.89 -13.17
C THR A 228 -4.15 10.64 -13.29
N PHE A 229 -3.58 9.48 -12.95
CA PHE A 229 -4.22 8.18 -13.08
C PHE A 229 -4.28 7.50 -11.70
N PRO A 230 -5.46 7.43 -11.06
CA PRO A 230 -5.61 6.86 -9.72
C PRO A 230 -5.19 5.38 -9.58
N GLY A 231 -5.10 4.64 -10.69
CA GLY A 231 -4.62 3.26 -10.70
C GLY A 231 -3.09 3.14 -10.66
N ALA A 232 -2.34 4.16 -11.08
CA ALA A 232 -0.89 4.09 -11.20
C ALA A 232 -0.19 4.24 -9.85
N GLN A 233 0.91 3.51 -9.65
CA GLN A 233 1.81 3.69 -8.53
C GLN A 233 3.22 4.01 -9.01
N ASP A 234 3.80 5.10 -8.49
CA ASP A 234 5.07 5.64 -8.97
C ASP A 234 6.29 5.17 -8.18
N PHE A 235 7.31 4.70 -8.90
CA PHE A 235 8.54 4.12 -8.38
C PHE A 235 9.78 4.80 -9.00
N MET A 236 10.66 5.32 -8.15
CA MET A 236 11.86 6.02 -8.62
C MET A 236 13.05 5.10 -8.83
N LEU A 237 13.59 5.09 -10.05
CA LEU A 237 14.84 4.43 -10.39
C LEU A 237 15.98 5.43 -10.54
N THR A 238 17.22 4.93 -10.43
CA THR A 238 18.44 5.69 -10.72
C THR A 238 19.20 5.02 -11.86
N VAL A 239 18.59 5.05 -13.06
CA VAL A 239 19.17 4.49 -14.28
C VAL A 239 19.81 5.59 -15.15
N ARG A 240 20.66 5.23 -16.11
CA ARG A 240 21.30 6.20 -17.02
C ARG A 240 20.51 6.31 -18.33
N GLY A 241 20.01 7.51 -18.62
CA GLY A 241 19.30 7.79 -19.88
C GLY A 241 17.82 7.42 -19.84
N HIS A 242 17.19 7.58 -21.00
CA HIS A 242 15.76 7.33 -21.24
C HIS A 242 15.51 5.97 -21.93
N GLN A 243 16.56 5.20 -22.25
CA GLN A 243 16.42 3.99 -23.06
C GLN A 243 15.72 2.85 -22.29
N ALA A 244 14.77 2.19 -22.93
CA ALA A 244 13.92 1.19 -22.28
C ALA A 244 14.68 -0.06 -21.82
N ASP A 245 15.70 -0.49 -22.54
CA ASP A 245 16.57 -1.61 -22.17
C ASP A 245 17.29 -1.34 -20.83
N THR A 246 17.59 -0.08 -20.53
CA THR A 246 18.23 0.33 -19.29
C THR A 246 17.24 0.31 -18.12
N TYR A 247 15.98 0.70 -18.35
CA TYR A 247 14.90 0.53 -17.37
C TYR A 247 14.62 -0.95 -17.10
N LEU A 248 14.49 -1.77 -18.15
CA LEU A 248 14.16 -3.19 -18.04
C LEU A 248 15.28 -4.02 -17.42
N GLY A 249 16.53 -3.59 -17.59
CA GLY A 249 17.68 -4.19 -16.92
C GLY A 249 17.85 -3.79 -15.45
N ASP A 250 17.07 -2.84 -14.94
CA ASP A 250 17.09 -2.51 -13.52
C ASP A 250 16.52 -3.68 -12.70
N PRO A 251 17.21 -4.11 -11.62
CA PRO A 251 16.77 -5.23 -10.80
C PRO A 251 15.33 -5.11 -10.29
N ALA A 252 14.85 -3.90 -10.02
CA ALA A 252 13.48 -3.68 -9.57
C ALA A 252 12.44 -3.99 -10.64
N VAL A 253 12.71 -3.58 -11.88
CA VAL A 253 11.80 -3.82 -13.01
C VAL A 253 11.85 -5.28 -13.40
N ALA A 254 13.05 -5.85 -13.52
CA ALA A 254 13.23 -7.27 -13.83
C ALA A 254 12.65 -8.18 -12.75
N GLY A 255 12.87 -7.87 -11.47
CA GLY A 255 12.33 -8.63 -10.34
C GLY A 255 10.80 -8.54 -10.27
N LEU A 256 10.23 -7.39 -10.62
CA LEU A 256 8.78 -7.28 -10.76
C LEU A 256 8.27 -8.10 -11.94
N VAL A 257 8.94 -8.12 -13.09
CA VAL A 257 8.54 -9.01 -14.19
C VAL A 257 8.67 -10.48 -13.78
N ALA A 258 9.74 -10.86 -13.09
CA ALA A 258 9.95 -12.22 -12.56
C ALA A 258 8.83 -12.67 -11.63
N ASP A 259 8.37 -11.80 -10.72
CA ASP A 259 7.26 -12.09 -9.81
C ASP A 259 5.94 -12.41 -10.55
N ALA A 260 5.75 -11.85 -11.75
CA ALA A 260 4.65 -12.24 -12.62
C ALA A 260 4.96 -13.55 -13.35
N LEU A 261 6.12 -13.69 -13.99
CA LEU A 261 6.42 -14.85 -14.84
C LEU A 261 6.62 -16.15 -14.06
N TYR A 262 7.24 -16.05 -12.88
CA TYR A 262 7.62 -17.14 -12.02
C TYR A 262 6.93 -16.98 -10.67
N PRO A 263 5.58 -17.10 -10.61
CA PRO A 263 4.89 -17.04 -9.34
C PRO A 263 5.50 -18.09 -8.43
N GLN A 264 6.17 -17.62 -7.38
CA GLN A 264 6.55 -18.49 -6.30
C GLN A 264 5.24 -19.11 -5.82
N ALA A 265 5.20 -20.44 -5.64
CA ALA A 265 4.20 -21.03 -4.79
C ALA A 265 4.19 -20.16 -3.53
N GLU A 266 3.01 -19.64 -3.11
CA GLU A 266 2.91 -18.91 -1.85
C GLU A 266 3.76 -19.69 -0.86
N PRO A 267 4.83 -19.10 -0.29
CA PRO A 267 5.66 -19.85 0.63
C PRO A 267 4.67 -20.37 1.66
N ALA A 268 4.46 -21.69 1.67
CA ALA A 268 3.60 -22.35 2.63
C ALA A 268 4.01 -21.74 3.96
N ALA A 269 3.08 -21.00 4.58
CA ALA A 269 3.34 -20.10 5.71
C ALA A 269 4.45 -20.74 6.52
N ALA A 270 5.65 -20.12 6.50
CA ALA A 270 6.88 -20.79 6.89
C ALA A 270 6.57 -21.58 8.14
N THR A 271 6.51 -22.91 8.01
CA THR A 271 6.13 -23.77 9.12
C THR A 271 7.38 -23.76 9.98
N GLY A 272 7.47 -22.70 10.78
CA GLY A 272 8.54 -22.51 11.73
C GLY A 272 8.59 -23.79 12.52
N THR A 273 9.77 -24.42 12.51
CA THR A 273 10.10 -25.47 13.45
C THR A 273 9.54 -25.12 14.82
N ASP A 274 8.82 -26.08 15.37
CA ASP A 274 7.93 -26.10 16.53
C ASP A 274 8.59 -25.61 17.85
N ILE A 275 9.08 -24.37 17.85
CA ILE A 275 9.42 -23.61 19.05
C ILE A 275 8.19 -22.76 19.31
N ALA A 276 7.35 -23.19 20.26
CA ALA A 276 6.16 -22.47 20.66
C ALA A 276 6.54 -21.10 21.25
N VAL A 277 6.64 -20.09 20.39
CA VAL A 277 6.82 -18.69 20.81
C VAL A 277 5.50 -18.20 21.34
N ARG A 278 5.43 -18.03 22.66
CA ARG A 278 4.27 -17.45 23.34
C ARG A 278 4.28 -15.94 23.17
N MET A 279 3.12 -15.38 22.90
CA MET A 279 2.90 -13.93 22.86
C MET A 279 3.17 -13.31 24.24
N SER A 280 4.00 -12.28 24.27
CA SER A 280 4.24 -11.46 25.46
C SER A 280 2.98 -10.72 25.91
N GLU A 281 2.98 -10.18 27.14
CA GLU A 281 1.87 -9.36 27.63
C GLU A 281 1.64 -8.12 26.77
N ALA A 282 2.70 -7.42 26.36
CA ALA A 282 2.61 -6.23 25.53
C ALA A 282 1.98 -6.50 24.16
N GLU A 283 2.36 -7.62 23.52
CA GLU A 283 1.79 -8.04 22.24
C GLU A 283 0.31 -8.43 22.37
N ALA A 284 -0.07 -9.06 23.50
CA ALA A 284 -1.45 -9.40 23.78
C ALA A 284 -2.32 -8.16 24.00
N SER A 285 -1.82 -7.17 24.74
CA SER A 285 -2.50 -5.88 24.94
C SER A 285 -2.61 -5.10 23.62
N ALA A 286 -1.59 -5.15 22.75
CA ALA A 286 -1.65 -4.53 21.43
C ALA A 286 -2.76 -5.16 20.56
N LEU A 287 -2.87 -6.49 20.56
CA LEU A 287 -3.96 -7.20 19.87
C LEU A 287 -5.32 -6.87 20.48
N LEU A 288 -5.40 -6.76 21.81
CA LEU A 288 -6.62 -6.38 22.53
C LEU A 288 -7.10 -4.97 22.14
N VAL A 289 -6.18 -4.00 22.02
CA VAL A 289 -6.49 -2.64 21.54
C VAL A 289 -7.06 -2.67 20.12
N GLN A 290 -6.56 -3.53 19.23
CA GLN A 290 -7.08 -3.66 17.87
C GLN A 290 -8.53 -4.16 17.85
N HIS A 291 -8.84 -5.19 18.64
CA HIS A 291 -10.21 -5.71 18.77
C HIS A 291 -11.15 -4.71 19.43
N PHE A 292 -10.68 -4.02 20.47
CA PHE A 292 -11.48 -3.00 21.14
C PHE A 292 -11.77 -1.83 20.20
N GLY A 293 -10.79 -1.38 19.40
CA GLY A 293 -11.01 -0.36 18.37
C GLY A 293 -12.12 -0.74 17.37
N GLU A 294 -12.14 -1.98 16.89
CA GLU A 294 -13.22 -2.46 16.01
C GLU A 294 -14.58 -2.49 16.72
N ALA A 295 -14.60 -2.85 18.01
CA ALA A 295 -15.80 -2.76 18.82
C ALA A 295 -16.27 -1.30 18.98
N VAL A 296 -15.37 -0.35 19.28
CA VAL A 296 -15.69 1.08 19.34
C VAL A 296 -16.29 1.56 18.02
N ALA A 297 -15.67 1.21 16.89
CA ALA A 297 -16.15 1.60 15.57
C ALA A 297 -17.60 1.16 15.29
N ARG A 298 -18.02 -0.01 15.80
CA ARG A 298 -19.40 -0.52 15.68
C ARG A 298 -20.42 0.27 16.50
N HIS A 299 -19.98 0.95 17.56
CA HIS A 299 -20.86 1.73 18.45
C HIS A 299 -20.86 3.24 18.17
N ILE A 300 -20.04 3.72 17.23
CA ILE A 300 -20.09 5.12 16.76
C ILE A 300 -21.39 5.33 15.97
N ARG A 301 -22.23 6.27 16.43
CA ARG A 301 -23.58 6.51 15.87
C ARG A 301 -23.56 7.13 14.47
N ASP A 302 -22.57 7.96 14.20
CA ASP A 302 -22.42 8.68 12.94
C ASP A 302 -21.60 7.83 11.95
N SER A 303 -22.19 7.46 10.81
CA SER A 303 -21.59 6.52 9.87
C SER A 303 -20.30 7.06 9.23
N GLU A 304 -20.27 8.33 8.84
CA GLU A 304 -19.07 8.96 8.26
C GLU A 304 -17.94 9.02 9.28
N ARG A 305 -18.25 9.29 10.55
CA ARG A 305 -17.28 9.28 11.64
C ARG A 305 -16.80 7.86 11.96
N ALA A 306 -17.69 6.87 11.93
CA ALA A 306 -17.32 5.48 12.10
C ALA A 306 -16.36 5.02 10.98
N ASP A 307 -16.62 5.43 9.74
CA ASP A 307 -15.76 5.10 8.60
C ASP A 307 -14.39 5.78 8.69
N ARG A 308 -14.34 7.07 9.09
CA ARG A 308 -13.07 7.75 9.38
C ARG A 308 -12.30 7.07 10.52
N TYR A 309 -12.98 6.68 11.59
CA TYR A 309 -12.38 5.97 12.70
C TYR A 309 -11.80 4.62 12.27
N ARG A 310 -12.55 3.82 11.50
CA ARG A 310 -12.06 2.53 10.96
C ARG A 310 -10.87 2.73 10.04
N ALA A 311 -10.92 3.73 9.16
CA ALA A 311 -9.80 4.04 8.27
C ALA A 311 -8.54 4.39 9.08
N THR A 312 -8.66 5.19 10.13
CA THR A 312 -7.52 5.50 11.03
C THR A 312 -7.02 4.27 11.79
N LEU A 313 -7.93 3.45 12.33
CA LEU A 313 -7.57 2.21 13.02
C LEU A 313 -6.82 1.25 12.09
N GLN A 314 -7.26 1.16 10.82
CA GLN A 314 -6.61 0.34 9.81
C GLN A 314 -5.19 0.83 9.50
N ILE A 315 -4.97 2.15 9.39
CA ILE A 315 -3.62 2.72 9.21
C ILE A 315 -2.68 2.27 10.35
N LEU A 316 -3.16 2.34 11.60
CA LEU A 316 -2.37 1.93 12.77
C LEU A 316 -2.11 0.42 12.80
N ARG A 317 -3.10 -0.39 12.37
CA ARG A 317 -2.95 -1.84 12.24
C ARG A 317 -1.93 -2.22 11.18
N ASP A 318 -1.97 -1.55 10.04
CA ASP A 318 -1.04 -1.79 8.92
C ASP A 318 0.39 -1.44 9.32
N ASP A 319 0.58 -0.36 10.10
CA ASP A 319 1.89 0.00 10.64
C ASP A 319 2.40 -1.06 11.64
N LEU A 320 1.54 -1.56 12.53
CA LEU A 320 1.89 -2.66 13.44
C LEU A 320 2.24 -3.94 12.68
N ALA A 321 1.45 -4.32 11.67
CA ALA A 321 1.71 -5.47 10.82
C ALA A 321 3.06 -5.36 10.09
N ALA A 322 3.40 -4.17 9.60
CA ALA A 322 4.68 -3.90 8.96
C ALA A 322 5.86 -4.05 9.94
N GLN A 323 5.72 -3.59 11.18
CA GLN A 323 6.74 -3.74 12.22
C GLN A 323 6.96 -5.21 12.60
N LEU A 324 5.88 -5.98 12.77
CA LEU A 324 5.96 -7.42 13.03
C LEU A 324 6.64 -8.14 11.87
N ALA A 325 6.27 -7.82 10.62
CA ALA A 325 6.94 -8.37 9.44
C ALA A 325 8.44 -8.03 9.39
N GLN A 326 8.83 -6.83 9.84
CA GLN A 326 10.24 -6.43 9.95
C GLN A 326 10.98 -7.25 11.01
N GLN A 327 10.37 -7.49 12.18
CA GLN A 327 10.95 -8.33 13.24
C GLN A 327 11.15 -9.77 12.73
N ALA A 328 10.13 -10.35 12.08
CA ALA A 328 10.22 -11.67 11.47
C ALA A 328 11.35 -11.77 10.44
N ALA A 329 11.46 -10.77 9.56
CA ALA A 329 12.53 -10.69 8.58
C ALA A 329 13.92 -10.52 9.21
N GLY A 330 14.00 -9.90 10.40
CA GLY A 330 15.21 -9.79 11.21
C GLY A 330 15.60 -11.07 11.96
N GLY A 331 14.89 -12.18 11.74
CA GLY A 331 15.13 -13.47 12.38
C GLY A 331 14.45 -13.63 13.74
N GLN A 332 13.61 -12.68 14.16
CA GLN A 332 12.82 -12.82 15.38
C GLN A 332 11.62 -13.74 15.12
N LEU A 333 11.49 -14.77 15.95
CA LEU A 333 10.33 -15.65 15.88
C LEU A 333 9.10 -14.92 16.45
N LEU A 334 7.99 -14.94 15.71
CA LEU A 334 6.71 -14.36 16.13
C LEU A 334 5.74 -15.44 16.61
N ALA A 335 4.91 -15.11 17.59
CA ALA A 335 3.76 -15.93 17.96
C ALA A 335 2.78 -16.08 16.77
N PRO A 336 2.04 -17.20 16.65
CA PRO A 336 1.15 -17.45 15.51
C PRO A 336 0.14 -16.33 15.24
N GLU A 337 -0.44 -15.75 16.30
CA GLU A 337 -1.38 -14.64 16.21
C GLU A 337 -0.73 -13.40 15.56
N LEU A 338 0.52 -13.12 15.90
CA LEU A 338 1.27 -12.00 15.33
C LEU A 338 1.69 -12.26 13.89
N GLN A 339 1.87 -13.52 13.49
CA GLN A 339 2.07 -13.89 12.09
C GLN A 339 0.81 -13.61 11.26
N GLU A 340 -0.37 -13.93 11.80
CA GLU A 340 -1.65 -13.59 11.17
C GLU A 340 -1.84 -12.07 11.06
N LEU A 341 -1.52 -11.34 12.14
CA LEU A 341 -1.58 -9.88 12.15
C LEU A 341 -0.62 -9.27 11.14
N ALA A 342 0.61 -9.78 11.04
CA ALA A 342 1.60 -9.39 10.03
C ALA A 342 1.13 -9.70 8.60
N ALA A 343 0.32 -10.74 8.41
CA ALA A 343 -0.32 -11.09 7.13
C ALA A 343 -1.56 -10.23 6.82
N GLY A 344 -1.90 -9.26 7.67
CA GLY A 344 -3.04 -8.36 7.50
C GLY A 344 -4.39 -8.96 7.92
N ARG A 345 -4.38 -10.08 8.64
CA ARG A 345 -5.60 -10.66 9.24
C ARG A 345 -5.61 -10.35 10.73
N LEU A 346 -6.73 -9.86 11.26
CA LEU A 346 -6.88 -9.71 12.71
C LEU A 346 -7.22 -11.09 13.31
N PRO A 347 -6.31 -11.75 14.05
CA PRO A 347 -6.57 -13.07 14.64
C PRO A 347 -7.58 -12.97 15.78
N ALA A 348 -8.17 -14.09 16.20
CA ALA A 348 -9.00 -14.13 17.41
C ALA A 348 -8.17 -13.80 18.67
N LEU A 349 -8.82 -13.27 19.71
CA LEU A 349 -8.15 -13.03 20.99
C LEU A 349 -7.83 -14.37 21.67
N PRO A 350 -6.60 -14.56 22.20
CA PRO A 350 -6.27 -15.74 22.97
C PRO A 350 -7.00 -15.72 24.31
N HIS A 351 -7.42 -16.89 24.77
CA HIS A 351 -8.08 -17.06 26.06
C HIS A 351 -7.02 -17.16 27.16
N ARG A 352 -6.41 -16.01 27.51
CA ARG A 352 -5.27 -15.94 28.44
C ARG A 352 -5.51 -15.10 29.70
N TRP A 353 -6.51 -14.23 29.70
CA TRP A 353 -6.79 -13.36 30.83
C TRP A 353 -7.72 -14.07 31.81
N GLU A 354 -7.39 -14.02 33.09
CA GLU A 354 -8.35 -14.30 34.15
C GLU A 354 -9.32 -13.12 34.31
N LEU A 355 -10.51 -13.38 34.88
CA LEU A 355 -11.58 -12.36 34.96
C LEU A 355 -11.11 -11.05 35.62
N HIS A 356 -10.31 -11.13 36.68
CA HIS A 356 -9.81 -9.95 37.41
C HIS A 356 -8.80 -9.14 36.58
N GLU A 357 -7.97 -9.79 35.76
CA GLU A 357 -7.04 -9.14 34.83
C GLU A 357 -7.80 -8.47 33.69
N ALA A 358 -8.79 -9.17 33.12
CA ALA A 358 -9.65 -8.65 32.08
C ALA A 358 -10.39 -7.39 32.54
N ILE A 359 -10.92 -7.36 33.78
CA ILE A 359 -11.57 -6.15 34.34
C ILE A 359 -10.60 -4.95 34.34
N GLY A 360 -9.34 -5.14 34.73
CA GLY A 360 -8.32 -4.10 34.69
C GLY A 360 -8.09 -3.56 33.27
N GLU A 361 -7.91 -4.46 32.31
CA GLU A 361 -7.72 -4.10 30.89
C GLU A 361 -8.93 -3.36 30.32
N LEU A 362 -10.16 -3.81 30.61
CA LEU A 362 -11.39 -3.17 30.17
C LEU A 362 -11.51 -1.72 30.65
N VAL A 363 -11.12 -1.46 31.90
CA VAL A 363 -11.10 -0.09 32.44
C VAL A 363 -10.06 0.77 31.72
N VAL A 364 -8.86 0.23 31.45
CA VAL A 364 -7.81 0.94 30.72
C VAL A 364 -8.27 1.26 29.29
N LEU A 365 -8.82 0.26 28.58
CA LEU A 365 -9.33 0.41 27.21
C LEU A 365 -10.41 1.48 27.10
N ALA A 366 -11.39 1.47 28.01
CA ALA A 366 -12.46 2.46 28.05
C ALA A 366 -11.98 3.91 28.19
N LEU A 367 -10.80 4.11 28.78
CA LEU A 367 -10.18 5.40 29.01
C LEU A 367 -9.06 5.72 28.00
N THR A 368 -8.83 4.84 27.03
CA THR A 368 -7.75 4.95 26.05
C THR A 368 -8.27 5.39 24.68
N ASN A 369 -7.60 6.37 24.09
CA ASN A 369 -7.80 6.67 22.67
C ASN A 369 -7.06 5.64 21.80
N CYS A 370 -7.81 4.69 21.25
CA CYS A 370 -7.27 3.59 20.44
C CYS A 370 -6.70 4.05 19.07
N VAL A 371 -7.03 5.27 18.64
CA VAL A 371 -6.54 5.86 17.39
C VAL A 371 -5.52 6.97 17.63
N THR A 372 -4.87 7.00 18.78
CA THR A 372 -3.76 7.93 19.06
C THR A 372 -2.67 7.84 17.97
N PRO A 373 -2.08 8.96 17.49
CA PRO A 373 -2.22 10.36 17.95
C PRO A 373 -3.43 11.12 17.38
N TYR A 374 -4.30 10.46 16.61
CA TYR A 374 -5.47 11.09 16.01
C TYR A 374 -6.57 11.30 17.04
N GLU A 375 -7.23 12.45 17.02
CA GLU A 375 -8.37 12.75 17.88
C GLU A 375 -9.67 12.65 17.07
N ILE A 376 -10.47 11.62 17.36
CA ILE A 376 -11.81 11.43 16.78
C ILE A 376 -12.81 11.37 17.93
N ASP A 377 -13.83 12.22 17.90
CA ASP A 377 -14.89 12.22 18.92
C ASP A 377 -15.77 10.97 18.78
N THR A 378 -15.56 10.00 19.68
CA THR A 378 -16.29 8.73 19.70
C THR A 378 -17.53 8.75 20.60
N GLY A 379 -17.80 9.87 21.31
CA GLY A 379 -18.92 9.96 22.24
C GLY A 379 -18.92 8.85 23.31
N ASP A 380 -20.05 8.15 23.45
CA ASP A 380 -20.22 7.05 24.41
C ASP A 380 -19.82 5.67 23.86
N ALA A 381 -19.26 5.61 22.64
CA ALA A 381 -18.94 4.35 21.96
C ALA A 381 -17.92 3.47 22.71
N PRO A 382 -16.82 4.00 23.30
CA PRO A 382 -15.87 3.17 24.06
C PRO A 382 -16.50 2.44 25.24
N ILE A 383 -17.44 3.10 25.94
CA ILE A 383 -18.13 2.50 27.08
C ILE A 383 -19.10 1.40 26.63
N LYS A 384 -19.76 1.57 25.49
CA LYS A 384 -20.66 0.54 24.92
C LYS A 384 -19.89 -0.66 24.37
N ALA A 385 -18.71 -0.42 23.81
CA ALA A 385 -17.84 -1.46 23.28
C ALA A 385 -17.35 -2.47 24.33
N LEU A 386 -17.42 -2.12 25.63
CA LEU A 386 -17.07 -3.00 26.74
C LEU A 386 -17.86 -4.31 26.76
N GLU A 387 -19.15 -4.28 26.38
CA GLU A 387 -19.97 -5.50 26.32
C GLU A 387 -19.44 -6.47 25.26
N ASP A 388 -19.01 -5.95 24.11
CA ASP A 388 -18.57 -6.75 22.96
C ASP A 388 -17.16 -7.30 23.14
N ILE A 389 -16.25 -6.51 23.73
CA ILE A 389 -14.88 -6.95 23.97
C ILE A 389 -14.81 -7.96 25.14
N ALA A 390 -15.70 -7.86 26.13
CA ALA A 390 -15.83 -8.88 27.17
C ALA A 390 -16.22 -10.24 26.57
N GLU A 391 -17.15 -10.24 25.61
CA GLU A 391 -17.53 -11.44 24.86
C GLU A 391 -16.37 -11.97 24.00
N ALA A 392 -15.63 -11.09 23.31
CA ALA A 392 -14.47 -11.49 22.53
C ALA A 392 -13.33 -12.09 23.38
N LEU A 393 -13.24 -11.72 24.65
CA LEU A 393 -12.31 -12.29 25.64
C LEU A 393 -12.81 -13.62 26.25
N GLY A 394 -14.00 -14.10 25.87
CA GLY A 394 -14.59 -15.33 26.38
C GLY A 394 -15.42 -15.17 27.66
N PHE A 395 -15.69 -13.93 28.09
CA PHE A 395 -16.55 -13.63 29.23
C PHE A 395 -17.98 -13.33 28.80
N ARG A 396 -18.91 -13.33 29.75
CA ARG A 396 -20.29 -12.92 29.48
C ARG A 396 -20.36 -11.39 29.32
N ARG A 397 -21.27 -10.91 28.45
CA ARG A 397 -21.49 -9.47 28.18
C ARG A 397 -21.88 -8.66 29.43
N ASP A 398 -22.47 -9.28 30.46
CA ASP A 398 -22.81 -8.62 31.72
C ASP A 398 -21.58 -8.15 32.51
N VAL A 399 -20.42 -8.79 32.33
CA VAL A 399 -19.15 -8.33 32.88
C VAL A 399 -18.80 -6.95 32.32
N GLY A 400 -18.78 -6.81 30.98
CA GLY A 400 -18.51 -5.53 30.32
C GLY A 400 -19.51 -4.44 30.71
N LYS A 401 -20.78 -4.81 30.89
CA LYS A 401 -21.84 -3.90 31.34
C LYS A 401 -21.66 -3.41 32.77
N THR A 402 -21.17 -4.28 33.65
CA THR A 402 -20.85 -3.96 35.04
C THR A 402 -19.67 -3.00 35.10
N VAL A 403 -18.60 -3.25 34.33
CA VAL A 403 -17.45 -2.34 34.21
C VAL A 403 -17.88 -0.97 33.65
N ALA A 404 -18.71 -0.95 32.60
CA ALA A 404 -19.26 0.27 32.02
C ALA A 404 -20.04 1.12 33.05
N THR A 405 -20.81 0.46 33.92
CA THR A 405 -21.58 1.12 34.99
C THR A 405 -20.65 1.69 36.05
N ALA A 406 -19.68 0.89 36.51
CA ALA A 406 -18.70 1.33 37.50
C ALA A 406 -17.87 2.55 37.02
N ILE A 407 -17.45 2.57 35.75
CA ILE A 407 -16.73 3.73 35.18
C ILE A 407 -17.60 4.98 35.20
N LYS A 408 -18.88 4.87 34.83
CA LYS A 408 -19.83 6.00 34.85
C LYS A 408 -20.07 6.52 36.26
N ASP A 409 -20.23 5.62 37.24
CA ASP A 409 -20.43 5.98 38.64
C ASP A 409 -19.23 6.75 39.21
N VAL A 410 -18.02 6.29 38.90
CA VAL A 410 -16.78 6.98 39.29
C VAL A 410 -16.68 8.34 38.61
N GLN A 411 -16.94 8.43 37.30
CA GLN A 411 -16.93 9.72 36.58
C GLN A 411 -17.93 10.71 37.18
N ALA A 412 -19.16 10.27 37.47
CA ALA A 412 -20.19 11.10 38.08
C ALA A 412 -19.78 11.60 39.49
N ALA A 413 -19.19 10.73 40.30
CA ALA A 413 -18.73 11.08 41.65
C ALA A 413 -17.54 12.06 41.65
N VAL A 414 -16.66 12.00 40.64
CA VAL A 414 -15.47 12.85 40.52
C VAL A 414 -15.79 14.20 39.87
N SER A 415 -16.62 14.23 38.82
CA SER A 415 -17.03 15.46 38.14
C SER A 415 -17.78 16.44 39.04
N GLY A 416 -18.43 15.95 40.11
CA GLY A 416 -19.13 16.79 41.08
C GLY A 416 -18.24 17.48 42.14
N LYS A 417 -16.95 17.11 42.28
CA LYS A 417 -16.11 17.56 43.41
C LYS A 417 -14.80 18.27 43.04
N SER A 418 -14.36 18.19 41.79
CA SER A 418 -13.06 18.72 41.37
C SER A 418 -13.23 19.46 40.06
N GLY A 419 -12.99 20.78 40.04
CA GLY A 419 -12.98 21.61 38.83
C GLY A 419 -11.84 21.27 37.85
N VAL A 420 -11.24 20.09 37.96
CA VAL A 420 -10.18 19.56 37.12
C VAL A 420 -10.81 18.65 36.06
N PRO A 421 -10.47 18.80 34.77
CA PRO A 421 -11.00 17.97 33.70
C PRO A 421 -10.36 16.56 33.73
N TRP A 422 -10.76 15.74 34.69
CA TRP A 422 -10.22 14.39 34.94
C TRP A 422 -10.29 13.46 33.71
N GLY A 423 -11.25 13.67 32.80
CA GLY A 423 -11.33 12.96 31.52
C GLY A 423 -10.13 13.19 30.60
N ARG A 424 -9.40 14.31 30.73
CA ARG A 424 -8.16 14.62 29.98
C ARG A 424 -6.88 14.18 30.71
N VAL A 425 -6.92 14.08 32.05
CA VAL A 425 -5.75 13.72 32.87
C VAL A 425 -5.54 12.20 32.89
N LEU A 426 -6.62 11.41 32.94
CA LEU A 426 -6.55 9.95 32.90
C LEU A 426 -6.20 9.40 31.50
N THR A 427 -6.73 10.02 30.43
CA THR A 427 -6.37 9.70 29.03
C THR A 427 -4.88 9.93 28.76
N ALA A 428 -4.28 10.96 29.36
CA ALA A 428 -2.86 11.24 29.23
C ALA A 428 -1.98 10.18 29.94
N ALA A 429 -2.39 9.67 31.11
CA ALA A 429 -1.60 8.69 31.85
C ALA A 429 -1.74 7.26 31.29
N ALA A 430 -2.95 6.83 30.93
CA ALA A 430 -3.20 5.50 30.33
C ALA A 430 -2.64 5.40 28.90
N GLY A 431 -2.77 6.47 28.10
CA GLY A 431 -2.18 6.55 26.78
C GLY A 431 -0.65 6.39 26.80
N VAL A 432 0.04 6.93 27.80
CA VAL A 432 1.51 6.82 27.93
C VAL A 432 1.97 5.39 28.27
N ALA A 433 1.21 4.64 29.09
CA ALA A 433 1.55 3.26 29.42
C ALA A 433 1.38 2.30 28.22
N LEU A 434 0.35 2.51 27.38
CA LEU A 434 0.17 1.76 26.13
C LEU A 434 1.11 2.24 25.01
N ILE A 435 1.53 3.52 25.00
CA ILE A 435 2.61 4.01 24.12
C ILE A 435 3.96 3.38 24.50
N ALA A 436 4.16 3.01 25.77
CA ALA A 436 5.29 2.17 26.19
C ALA A 436 5.15 0.69 25.75
N ALA A 437 4.01 0.28 25.20
CA ALA A 437 3.83 -0.95 24.42
C ALA A 437 3.79 -0.69 22.89
N GLY A 438 3.91 0.57 22.47
CA GLY A 438 4.09 0.98 21.08
C GLY A 438 5.54 0.78 20.58
N PRO A 439 5.85 1.26 19.36
CA PRO A 439 7.08 0.91 18.61
C PRO A 439 8.40 1.12 19.36
N VAL A 440 8.45 2.06 20.31
CA VAL A 440 9.63 2.34 21.14
C VAL A 440 9.76 1.34 22.30
N GLY A 441 8.66 0.84 22.84
CA GLY A 441 8.63 -0.14 23.93
C GLY A 441 9.06 -1.54 23.52
N LEU A 442 8.58 -1.99 22.35
CA LEU A 442 8.95 -3.29 21.78
C LEU A 442 10.45 -3.39 21.47
N ALA A 443 11.07 -2.28 21.06
CA ALA A 443 12.52 -2.21 20.82
C ALA A 443 13.37 -2.18 22.12
N VAL A 444 12.80 -1.71 23.24
CA VAL A 444 13.49 -1.65 24.54
C VAL A 444 13.43 -3.00 25.27
N ALA A 445 12.34 -3.75 25.14
CA ALA A 445 12.21 -5.09 25.74
C ALA A 445 13.10 -6.17 25.07
N ALA A 446 13.47 -5.97 23.80
CA ALA A 446 14.28 -6.92 23.03
C ALA A 446 15.80 -6.83 23.27
N ARG A 447 16.27 -5.88 24.09
CA ARG A 447 17.69 -5.85 24.49
C ARG A 447 17.89 -6.74 25.72
N PRO A 448 18.86 -7.68 25.73
CA PRO A 448 19.24 -8.31 26.97
C PRO A 448 19.77 -7.22 27.90
N VAL A 449 19.01 -6.91 28.95
CA VAL A 449 19.52 -6.16 30.08
C VAL A 449 20.69 -6.98 30.60
N ARG A 450 21.92 -6.51 30.36
CA ARG A 450 23.08 -6.97 31.11
C ARG A 450 22.72 -6.73 32.58
N SER A 451 22.47 -7.82 33.29
CA SER A 451 22.17 -7.80 34.72
C SER A 451 23.33 -7.16 35.47
N ALA A 452 23.24 -5.85 35.73
CA ALA A 452 23.98 -5.25 36.82
C ALA A 452 23.27 -5.70 38.09
N ARG A 453 23.80 -6.73 38.75
CA ARG A 453 23.38 -7.08 40.11
C ARG A 453 23.56 -5.84 41.01
N PRO A 454 22.54 -5.42 41.75
CA PRO A 454 22.75 -4.42 42.81
C PRO A 454 23.59 -5.06 43.92
N GLN A 455 24.74 -4.47 44.19
CA GLN A 455 25.51 -4.70 45.41
C GLN A 455 24.98 -3.75 46.49
N SER A 456 24.30 -4.34 47.48
CA SER A 456 23.88 -3.76 48.77
C SER A 456 22.50 -3.04 48.84
N PRO A 457 21.82 -3.10 50.01
CA PRO A 457 20.42 -2.69 50.17
C PRO A 457 20.28 -1.27 50.78
N ALA A 458 20.86 -0.24 50.16
CA ALA A 458 20.84 1.13 50.70
C ALA A 458 20.19 2.21 49.81
N ASP A 459 19.79 1.93 48.57
CA ASP A 459 19.28 2.97 47.65
C ASP A 459 17.81 2.76 47.26
N TRP A 460 16.89 2.91 48.22
CA TRP A 460 15.46 3.14 47.93
C TRP A 460 15.12 4.61 48.17
N PRO A 461 14.61 5.38 47.18
CA PRO A 461 14.08 6.70 47.44
C PRO A 461 12.76 6.60 48.22
N HIS A 462 12.80 7.00 49.49
CA HIS A 462 11.64 7.27 50.32
C HIS A 462 10.81 8.41 49.72
N SER A 463 9.68 8.09 49.06
CA SER A 463 8.45 8.89 49.04
C SER A 463 7.43 8.34 48.03
N VAL A 464 6.56 7.44 48.49
CA VAL A 464 5.26 7.19 47.85
C VAL A 464 4.17 7.41 48.91
N PRO A 465 3.22 8.34 48.70
CA PRO A 465 2.16 8.61 49.68
C PRO A 465 1.26 7.41 49.92
N ALA A 466 0.83 7.23 51.17
CA ALA A 466 0.04 6.12 51.69
C ALA A 466 -1.36 5.89 51.03
N ALA A 467 -1.75 6.69 50.04
CA ALA A 467 -3.02 6.56 49.34
C ALA A 467 -3.07 5.39 48.32
N TRP A 468 -1.93 4.79 47.98
CA TRP A 468 -1.84 3.68 47.02
C TRP A 468 -2.09 2.28 47.61
N TRP A 469 -2.24 2.15 48.93
CA TRP A 469 -2.39 0.85 49.60
C TRP A 469 -3.83 0.31 49.69
N ALA A 470 -4.84 1.09 49.29
CA ALA A 470 -6.24 0.73 49.55
C ALA A 470 -6.95 -0.06 48.42
N VAL A 471 -6.29 -0.32 47.29
CA VAL A 471 -6.91 -1.02 46.14
C VAL A 471 -6.54 -2.51 46.07
N TRP A 472 -5.62 -2.98 46.92
CA TRP A 472 -5.10 -4.36 46.91
C TRP A 472 -5.70 -5.29 47.98
N ARG A 473 -6.97 -5.06 48.34
CA ARG A 473 -7.78 -6.06 49.04
C ARG A 473 -9.16 -6.05 48.41
N TRP A 474 -9.41 -6.98 47.48
CA TRP A 474 -10.61 -7.81 47.31
C TRP A 474 -10.46 -8.66 46.06
#